data_AF-A0A2A2LS99-F1
#
_entry.id   AF-A0A2A2LS99-F1
#
_cell.length_a   1.000
_cell.length_b   1.000
_cell.length_c   1.000
_cell.angle_alpha   90.00
_cell.angle_beta   90.00
_cell.angle_gamma   90.00
#
_symmetry.space_group_name_H-M   'P 1'
#
loop_
_entity.id
_entity.type
_entity.pdbx_description
1 polymer ?
#
loop_
_entity_poly.entity_id
_entity_poly.type
_entity_poly.pdbx_seq_one_letter_code
_entity_poly.pdbx_strand_id
1 'polypeptide(L)'
;MGKRKGDSYGGEKIPKLEERPLAEFSKICRKISDDKLDVEVLRKFLDELEDNKDNDSTLSLIRSSFDDKLIVSLLSTYSVTRSEQDELIFTILQKAERVYQVELPKYFPIIWGQNAKKNYENLQKFGTSLHVRITPNEVSCELFAKTNCLAFVFTCCSSPHSTTRVLAYYCLQRYLGLITTLQASPIAEIFEERTFLIYVLKLFRQSVEIEAQRLSNIITHFFARTVDLLFHAGENPITNAIIAFLCLKPVVDFNNVPEFYKLLFSSSTEHHKEEQNWILMLISEALIEPMDYNLNGLKLLQGVFTSSMTDQTSRKHILSILKSCVQVEGI
;
A
#
# COMPACT_ATOMS: atom_id res chain seq x y z
N MET A 1 28.28 77.35 26.21
CA MET A 1 28.54 76.10 25.44
C MET A 1 27.17 75.56 25.04
N GLY A 2 26.64 75.78 23.83
CA GLY A 2 27.04 75.13 22.56
C GLY A 2 26.90 73.61 22.70
N LYS A 3 26.06 72.84 22.01
CA LYS A 3 25.32 72.95 20.74
C LYS A 3 24.25 71.83 20.70
N ARG A 4 23.08 72.10 20.06
CA ARG A 4 22.35 71.34 19.00
C ARG A 4 22.06 69.83 19.23
N LYS A 5 20.96 69.21 18.81
CA LYS A 5 19.77 69.53 17.98
C LYS A 5 18.83 68.31 18.18
N GLY A 6 17.53 68.52 18.21
CA GLY A 6 16.54 67.44 18.25
C GLY A 6 15.21 67.98 17.75
N ASP A 7 15.18 68.35 16.47
CA ASP A 7 13.98 68.86 15.81
C ASP A 7 12.98 67.71 15.61
N SER A 8 11.75 68.05 15.93
CA SER A 8 10.51 67.31 15.85
C SER A 8 10.04 67.18 14.41
N TYR A 9 9.64 65.96 14.02
CA TYR A 9 8.70 65.69 12.94
C TYR A 9 7.84 64.52 13.44
N GLY A 10 6.54 64.69 13.69
CA GLY A 10 5.56 65.05 12.67
C GLY A 10 5.01 63.73 12.14
N GLY A 11 3.97 63.20 12.80
CA GLY A 11 3.32 61.96 12.42
C GLY A 11 2.67 62.08 11.06
N GLU A 12 3.35 61.60 10.01
CA GLU A 12 2.74 61.35 8.71
C GLU A 12 1.99 60.01 8.77
N LYS A 13 0.68 60.11 8.53
CA LYS A 13 -0.23 58.99 8.34
C LYS A 13 0.27 58.13 7.16
N ILE A 14 0.72 56.93 7.47
CA ILE A 14 0.97 55.88 6.47
C ILE A 14 -0.36 55.58 5.76
N PRO A 15 -0.43 55.59 4.41
CA PRO A 15 -1.69 55.38 3.69
C PRO A 15 -2.16 53.92 3.82
N LYS A 16 -3.43 53.74 4.17
CA LYS A 16 -4.17 52.47 4.09
C LYS A 16 -4.39 52.07 2.61
N LEU A 17 -3.39 51.52 1.95
CA LEU A 17 -3.47 51.19 0.51
C LEU A 17 -3.41 49.70 0.16
N GLU A 18 -3.25 48.77 1.11
CA GLU A 18 -3.08 47.34 0.79
C GLU A 18 -4.29 46.42 1.06
N GLU A 19 -5.37 46.91 1.68
CA GLU A 19 -6.51 46.05 2.08
C GLU A 19 -7.66 45.95 1.05
N ARG A 20 -7.69 46.80 0.01
CA ARG A 20 -8.83 46.87 -0.92
C ARG A 20 -8.89 45.74 -1.98
N PRO A 21 -7.78 45.27 -2.60
CA PRO A 21 -7.85 44.26 -3.66
C PRO A 21 -8.31 42.88 -3.15
N LEU A 22 -7.90 42.51 -1.92
CA LEU A 22 -8.16 41.21 -1.30
C LEU A 22 -9.64 40.96 -0.93
N ALA A 23 -10.35 42.02 -0.54
CA ALA A 23 -11.77 41.94 -0.19
C ALA A 23 -12.67 41.80 -1.43
N GLU A 24 -12.20 42.25 -2.60
CA GLU A 24 -12.90 42.09 -3.87
C GLU A 24 -12.61 40.73 -4.50
N PHE A 25 -11.35 40.27 -4.49
CA PHE A 25 -10.97 38.94 -4.95
C PHE A 25 -11.72 37.81 -4.23
N SER A 26 -11.77 37.87 -2.88
CA SER A 26 -12.51 36.87 -2.09
C SER A 26 -14.04 36.91 -2.30
N LYS A 27 -14.61 38.08 -2.64
CA LYS A 27 -16.02 38.20 -3.05
C LYS A 27 -16.26 37.61 -4.44
N ILE A 28 -15.30 37.75 -5.35
CA ILE A 28 -15.37 37.16 -6.70
C ILE A 28 -15.27 35.63 -6.62
N CYS A 29 -14.36 35.08 -5.80
CA CYS A 29 -14.28 33.64 -5.56
C CYS A 29 -15.60 33.06 -5.02
N ARG A 30 -16.26 33.76 -4.07
CA ARG A 30 -17.57 33.33 -3.54
C ARG A 30 -18.67 33.37 -4.59
N LYS A 31 -18.69 34.40 -5.45
CA LYS A 31 -19.66 34.49 -6.56
C LYS A 31 -19.49 33.37 -7.59
N ILE A 32 -18.25 32.97 -7.86
CA ILE A 32 -17.93 31.85 -8.77
C ILE A 32 -18.34 30.49 -8.18
N SER A 33 -18.29 30.36 -6.86
CA SER A 33 -18.68 29.13 -6.15
C SER A 33 -20.19 28.95 -6.00
N ASP A 34 -20.97 30.04 -5.94
CA ASP A 34 -22.40 29.99 -5.59
C ASP A 34 -23.37 30.04 -6.79
N ASP A 35 -23.00 30.53 -7.98
CA ASP A 35 -23.95 30.61 -9.11
C ASP A 35 -23.33 30.65 -10.53
N LYS A 36 -24.19 30.52 -11.56
CA LYS A 36 -23.80 30.43 -13.00
C LYS A 36 -22.71 31.44 -13.37
N LEU A 37 -21.54 30.90 -13.73
CA LEU A 37 -20.37 31.64 -14.20
C LEU A 37 -20.72 32.53 -15.40
N ASP A 38 -20.84 33.84 -15.18
CA ASP A 38 -20.95 34.84 -16.24
C ASP A 38 -19.57 35.21 -16.77
N VAL A 39 -19.46 35.37 -18.10
CA VAL A 39 -18.21 35.67 -18.83
C VAL A 39 -17.51 36.93 -18.30
N GLU A 40 -18.29 37.94 -17.87
CA GLU A 40 -17.76 39.18 -17.29
C GLU A 40 -17.10 38.97 -15.93
N VAL A 41 -17.56 38.00 -15.13
CA VAL A 41 -16.99 37.69 -13.82
C VAL A 41 -15.68 36.92 -13.98
N LEU A 42 -15.63 36.00 -14.96
CA LEU A 42 -14.40 35.27 -15.31
C LEU A 42 -13.31 36.19 -15.86
N ARG A 43 -13.69 37.19 -16.68
CA ARG A 43 -12.73 38.17 -17.20
C ARG A 43 -12.14 39.03 -16.08
N LYS A 44 -12.97 39.57 -15.19
CA LYS A 44 -12.50 40.30 -14.00
C LYS A 44 -11.62 39.46 -13.08
N PHE A 45 -11.93 38.18 -12.94
CA PHE A 45 -11.09 37.26 -12.18
C PHE A 45 -9.74 37.03 -12.85
N LEU A 46 -9.71 36.91 -14.18
CA LEU A 46 -8.46 36.78 -14.91
C LEU A 46 -7.61 38.04 -14.82
N ASP A 47 -8.20 39.22 -14.97
CA ASP A 47 -7.51 40.53 -14.87
C ASP A 47 -6.84 40.67 -13.48
N GLU A 48 -7.55 40.32 -12.40
CA GLU A 48 -7.01 40.36 -11.04
C GLU A 48 -5.91 39.32 -10.80
N LEU A 49 -5.94 38.17 -11.51
CA LEU A 49 -4.84 37.19 -11.49
C LEU A 49 -3.63 37.68 -12.30
N GLU A 50 -3.83 38.49 -13.35
CA GLU A 50 -2.73 39.07 -14.12
C GLU A 50 -2.01 40.19 -13.37
N ASP A 51 -2.77 41.07 -12.72
CA ASP A 51 -2.23 42.20 -11.97
C ASP A 51 -1.41 41.77 -10.73
N ASN A 52 -1.70 40.59 -10.18
CA ASN A 52 -1.07 40.08 -8.95
C ASN A 52 -0.02 38.97 -9.19
N LYS A 53 0.41 38.74 -10.44
CA LYS A 53 1.34 37.64 -10.79
C LYS A 53 2.74 37.76 -10.16
N ASP A 54 3.20 38.99 -9.92
CA ASP A 54 4.58 39.26 -9.49
C ASP A 54 4.72 39.58 -7.98
N ASN A 55 3.61 39.59 -7.23
CA ASN A 55 3.58 39.94 -5.80
C ASN A 55 3.59 38.70 -4.90
N ASP A 56 4.77 38.35 -4.36
CA ASP A 56 5.03 37.11 -3.60
C ASP A 56 4.12 36.91 -2.36
N SER A 57 3.76 38.00 -1.66
CA SER A 57 2.82 37.96 -0.54
C SER A 57 1.39 37.61 -0.98
N THR A 58 0.96 38.10 -2.14
CA THR A 58 -0.38 37.84 -2.71
C THR A 58 -0.49 36.44 -3.34
N LEU A 59 0.62 35.86 -3.83
CA LEU A 59 0.64 34.51 -4.41
C LEU A 59 0.18 33.45 -3.39
N SER A 60 0.65 33.56 -2.14
CA SER A 60 0.26 32.62 -1.07
C SER A 60 -1.22 32.71 -0.68
N LEU A 61 -1.79 33.92 -0.73
CA LEU A 61 -3.19 34.19 -0.41
C LEU A 61 -4.14 33.84 -1.56
N ILE A 62 -3.69 34.01 -2.81
CA ILE A 62 -4.43 33.57 -3.99
C ILE A 62 -4.45 32.03 -4.03
N ARG A 63 -3.33 31.36 -3.73
CA ARG A 63 -3.27 29.90 -3.61
C ARG A 63 -4.26 29.35 -2.58
N SER A 64 -4.42 30.01 -1.43
CA SER A 64 -5.39 29.60 -0.42
C SER A 64 -6.85 29.92 -0.79
N SER A 65 -7.05 30.84 -1.74
CA SER A 65 -8.38 31.21 -2.25
C SER A 65 -8.88 30.28 -3.36
N PHE A 66 -8.00 29.49 -4.01
CA PHE A 66 -8.37 28.38 -4.88
C PHE A 66 -8.83 27.19 -4.04
N ASP A 67 -10.02 27.30 -3.47
CA ASP A 67 -10.62 26.24 -2.67
C ASP A 67 -11.20 25.11 -3.54
N ASP A 68 -11.43 23.94 -2.91
CA ASP A 68 -11.94 22.76 -3.61
C ASP A 68 -13.31 23.03 -4.28
N LYS A 69 -14.08 24.03 -3.79
CA LYS A 69 -15.36 24.42 -4.37
C LYS A 69 -15.20 25.19 -5.68
N LEU A 70 -14.30 26.16 -5.72
CA LEU A 70 -14.04 26.96 -6.91
C LEU A 70 -13.48 26.12 -8.04
N ILE A 71 -12.54 25.22 -7.75
CA ILE A 71 -11.98 24.29 -8.75
C ILE A 71 -13.09 23.39 -9.31
N VAL A 72 -13.90 22.79 -8.45
CA VAL A 72 -15.03 21.93 -8.88
C VAL A 72 -16.05 22.71 -9.71
N SER A 73 -16.33 23.98 -9.37
CA SER A 73 -17.24 24.85 -10.15
C SER A 73 -16.71 25.11 -11.56
N LEU A 74 -15.41 25.40 -11.69
CA LEU A 74 -14.73 25.60 -12.97
C LEU A 74 -14.72 24.32 -13.81
N LEU A 75 -14.33 23.18 -13.22
CA LEU A 75 -14.29 21.88 -13.90
C LEU A 75 -15.68 21.41 -14.35
N SER A 76 -16.72 21.67 -13.54
CA SER A 76 -18.10 21.28 -13.84
C SER A 76 -18.75 22.18 -14.90
N THR A 77 -18.28 23.41 -15.06
CA THR A 77 -18.82 24.35 -16.05
C THR A 77 -18.11 24.22 -17.39
N TYR A 78 -16.85 23.80 -17.38
CA TYR A 78 -16.06 23.63 -18.60
C TYR A 78 -16.71 22.60 -19.54
N SER A 79 -17.13 23.06 -20.71
CA SER A 79 -17.83 22.24 -21.71
C SER A 79 -16.94 21.80 -22.88
N VAL A 80 -15.63 22.11 -22.82
CA VAL A 80 -14.63 21.77 -23.85
C VAL A 80 -15.03 22.32 -25.23
N THR A 81 -15.62 23.51 -25.28
CA THR A 81 -15.99 24.22 -26.52
C THR A 81 -15.02 25.37 -26.81
N ARG A 82 -15.12 25.98 -27.99
CA ARG A 82 -14.44 27.25 -28.34
C ARG A 82 -15.23 28.48 -27.91
N SER A 83 -16.10 28.36 -26.90
CA SER A 83 -16.79 29.53 -26.37
C SER A 83 -15.81 30.40 -25.60
N GLU A 84 -16.05 31.71 -25.59
CA GLU A 84 -15.23 32.66 -24.84
C GLU A 84 -15.15 32.30 -23.34
N GLN A 85 -16.24 31.71 -22.81
CA GLN A 85 -16.29 31.20 -21.45
C GLN A 85 -15.31 30.05 -21.19
N ASP A 86 -15.24 29.07 -22.08
CA ASP A 86 -14.36 27.91 -21.94
C ASP A 86 -12.88 28.29 -22.12
N GLU A 87 -12.58 29.25 -23.01
CA GLU A 87 -11.21 29.78 -23.17
C GLU A 87 -10.72 30.49 -21.90
N LEU A 88 -11.60 31.27 -21.25
CA LEU A 88 -11.30 31.91 -19.97
C LEU A 88 -11.10 30.89 -18.85
N ILE A 89 -11.98 29.90 -18.72
CA ILE A 89 -11.87 28.83 -17.71
C ILE A 89 -10.56 28.06 -17.88
N PHE A 90 -10.20 27.70 -19.11
CA PHE A 90 -8.96 26.99 -19.38
C PHE A 90 -7.73 27.82 -19.01
N THR A 91 -7.73 29.11 -19.36
CA THR A 91 -6.62 30.02 -19.05
C THR A 91 -6.46 30.19 -17.54
N ILE A 92 -7.57 30.30 -16.80
CA ILE A 92 -7.57 30.37 -15.33
C ILE A 92 -6.99 29.08 -14.72
N LEU A 93 -7.45 27.91 -15.15
CA LEU A 93 -6.94 26.62 -14.64
C LEU A 93 -5.46 26.42 -14.97
N GLN A 94 -5.02 26.82 -16.16
CA GLN A 94 -3.62 26.75 -16.56
C GLN A 94 -2.73 27.66 -15.70
N LYS A 95 -3.21 28.87 -15.35
CA LYS A 95 -2.50 29.77 -14.44
C LYS A 95 -2.52 29.26 -13.00
N ALA A 96 -3.64 28.70 -12.54
CA ALA A 96 -3.75 28.09 -11.21
C ALA A 96 -2.68 26.99 -11.01
N GLU A 97 -2.49 26.13 -12.01
CA GLU A 97 -1.48 25.06 -11.94
C GLU A 97 -0.04 25.59 -12.12
N ARG A 98 0.22 26.42 -13.15
CA ARG A 98 1.59 26.83 -13.51
C ARG A 98 2.16 27.96 -12.67
N VAL A 99 1.33 28.91 -12.26
CA VAL A 99 1.76 30.13 -11.54
C VAL A 99 1.54 29.96 -10.04
N TYR A 100 0.35 29.49 -9.65
CA TYR A 100 -0.04 29.41 -8.24
C TYR A 100 0.18 28.04 -7.60
N GLN A 101 0.71 27.06 -8.35
CA GLN A 101 1.03 25.70 -7.89
C GLN A 101 -0.14 25.00 -7.17
N VAL A 102 -1.35 25.17 -7.72
CA VAL A 102 -2.54 24.45 -7.25
C VAL A 102 -2.48 22.99 -7.72
N GLU A 103 -2.64 22.05 -6.80
CA GLU A 103 -2.51 20.61 -7.05
C GLU A 103 -3.76 20.03 -7.74
N LEU A 104 -3.88 20.28 -9.06
CA LEU A 104 -4.91 19.65 -9.89
C LEU A 104 -4.88 18.10 -9.92
N PRO A 105 -3.74 17.40 -9.73
CA PRO A 105 -3.71 15.93 -9.65
C PRO A 105 -4.57 15.32 -8.53
N LYS A 106 -4.94 16.10 -7.51
CA LYS A 106 -5.88 15.68 -6.44
C LYS A 106 -7.25 15.27 -6.99
N TYR A 107 -7.63 15.76 -8.18
CA TYR A 107 -8.93 15.53 -8.80
C TYR A 107 -8.92 14.42 -9.85
N PHE A 108 -7.87 13.59 -9.91
CA PHE A 108 -7.76 12.52 -10.91
C PHE A 108 -8.67 11.32 -10.60
N PRO A 109 -9.40 10.76 -11.59
CA PRO A 109 -9.48 11.21 -12.98
C PRO A 109 -10.27 12.52 -13.10
N ILE A 110 -9.71 13.50 -13.84
CA ILE A 110 -10.37 14.80 -14.05
C ILE A 110 -11.54 14.58 -15.01
N ILE A 111 -12.76 14.82 -14.52
CA ILE A 111 -14.00 14.66 -15.29
C ILE A 111 -14.58 16.05 -15.50
N TRP A 112 -14.80 16.41 -16.76
CA TRP A 112 -15.24 17.75 -17.14
C TRP A 112 -16.75 17.79 -17.36
N GLY A 113 -17.34 18.98 -17.16
CA GLY A 113 -18.72 19.28 -17.52
C GLY A 113 -19.76 18.98 -16.42
N GLN A 114 -21.02 19.36 -16.68
CA GLN A 114 -22.07 19.38 -15.66
C GLN A 114 -22.36 18.00 -15.04
N ASN A 115 -22.14 16.93 -15.81
CA ASN A 115 -22.27 15.55 -15.34
C ASN A 115 -21.23 15.18 -14.28
N ALA A 116 -20.10 15.89 -14.22
CA ALA A 116 -19.05 15.70 -13.24
C ALA A 116 -19.42 16.24 -11.85
N LYS A 117 -20.37 17.19 -11.76
CA LYS A 117 -20.75 17.86 -10.50
C LYS A 117 -21.13 16.85 -9.42
N LYS A 118 -21.99 15.89 -9.76
CA LYS A 118 -22.41 14.82 -8.84
C LYS A 118 -21.23 13.96 -8.38
N ASN A 119 -20.24 13.74 -9.26
CA ASN A 119 -19.07 12.95 -8.94
C ASN A 119 -18.11 13.71 -7.99
N TYR A 120 -17.93 15.01 -8.19
CA TYR A 120 -17.16 15.86 -7.30
C TYR A 120 -17.85 16.11 -5.95
N GLU A 121 -19.18 16.20 -5.91
CA GLU A 121 -19.93 16.22 -4.65
C GLU A 121 -19.75 14.92 -3.86
N ASN A 122 -19.74 13.77 -4.55
CA ASN A 122 -19.40 12.48 -3.94
C ASN A 122 -17.93 12.41 -3.52
N LEU A 123 -17.01 12.99 -4.28
CA LEU A 123 -15.60 13.11 -3.92
C LEU A 123 -15.42 13.96 -2.66
N GLN A 124 -16.15 15.04 -2.48
CA GLN A 124 -16.12 15.84 -1.25
C GLN A 124 -16.72 15.08 -0.05
N LYS A 125 -17.76 14.26 -0.27
CA LYS A 125 -18.45 13.51 0.79
C LYS A 125 -17.72 12.23 1.23
N PHE A 126 -17.17 11.49 0.27
CA PHE A 126 -16.63 10.14 0.45
C PHE A 126 -15.17 10.02 -0.01
N GLY A 127 -14.67 10.99 -0.77
CA GLY A 127 -13.40 10.89 -1.47
C GLY A 127 -12.18 10.99 -0.58
N THR A 128 -12.27 11.60 0.60
CA THR A 128 -11.16 11.53 1.58
C THR A 128 -10.90 10.10 2.07
N SER A 129 -11.87 9.19 1.99
CA SER A 129 -11.68 7.78 2.36
C SER A 129 -11.34 6.88 1.17
N LEU A 130 -11.72 7.27 -0.05
CA LEU A 130 -11.57 6.43 -1.28
C LEU A 130 -10.49 6.92 -2.25
N HIS A 131 -10.12 8.20 -2.22
CA HIS A 131 -9.13 8.85 -3.09
C HIS A 131 -7.83 9.21 -2.36
N VAL A 132 -7.66 8.76 -1.11
CA VAL A 132 -6.31 8.58 -0.57
C VAL A 132 -5.67 7.52 -1.45
N ARG A 133 -4.95 7.97 -2.48
CA ARG A 133 -3.92 7.14 -3.10
C ARG A 133 -3.00 6.79 -1.95
N ILE A 134 -3.10 5.55 -1.45
CA ILE A 134 -2.11 4.99 -0.55
C ILE A 134 -0.77 5.18 -1.25
N THR A 135 -0.06 6.22 -0.85
CA THR A 135 1.29 6.43 -1.34
C THR A 135 2.16 5.33 -0.71
N PRO A 136 3.31 4.97 -1.32
CA PRO A 136 4.25 4.02 -0.73
C PRO A 136 4.67 4.37 0.72
N ASN A 137 4.37 5.59 1.17
CA ASN A 137 4.65 6.10 2.51
C ASN A 137 3.51 5.92 3.53
N GLU A 138 2.31 5.49 3.12
CA GLU A 138 1.14 5.38 4.02
C GLU A 138 0.87 3.95 4.51
N VAL A 139 1.37 2.92 3.80
CA VAL A 139 1.36 1.54 4.28
C VAL A 139 2.80 1.08 4.50
N SER A 140 3.19 1.04 5.77
CA SER A 140 4.44 0.44 6.21
C SER A 140 4.52 -1.00 5.71
N CYS A 141 5.53 -1.29 4.90
CA CYS A 141 5.74 -2.64 4.36
C CYS A 141 6.11 -3.61 5.49
N GLU A 142 6.77 -3.10 6.52
CA GLU A 142 7.08 -3.80 7.75
C GLU A 142 5.81 -4.14 8.52
N LEU A 143 4.94 -3.14 8.77
CA LEU A 143 3.68 -3.35 9.48
C LEU A 143 2.79 -4.37 8.77
N PHE A 144 2.64 -4.26 7.44
CA PHE A 144 1.84 -5.20 6.65
C PHE A 144 2.30 -6.66 6.78
N ALA A 145 3.61 -6.88 6.90
CA ALA A 145 4.16 -8.20 7.09
C ALA A 145 4.07 -8.65 8.55
N LYS A 146 4.35 -7.76 9.52
CA LYS A 146 4.21 -8.02 10.97
C LYS A 146 2.76 -8.30 11.40
N THR A 147 1.76 -7.70 10.75
CA THR A 147 0.33 -7.92 11.06
C THR A 147 -0.26 -9.14 10.36
N ASN A 148 0.57 -10.06 9.85
CA ASN A 148 0.16 -11.27 9.15
C ASN A 148 -0.67 -11.04 7.87
N CYS A 149 -0.72 -9.83 7.33
CA CYS A 149 -1.42 -9.60 6.06
C CYS A 149 -0.70 -10.30 4.91
N LEU A 150 0.65 -10.29 4.90
CA LEU A 150 1.42 -11.02 3.90
C LEU A 150 1.22 -12.54 4.01
N ALA A 151 1.21 -13.07 5.24
CA ALA A 151 0.90 -14.48 5.52
C ALA A 151 -0.49 -14.88 5.00
N PHE A 152 -1.50 -14.03 5.22
CA PHE A 152 -2.85 -14.22 4.69
C PHE A 152 -2.92 -14.21 3.15
N VAL A 153 -2.12 -13.36 2.48
CA VAL A 153 -2.04 -13.37 1.02
C VAL A 153 -1.43 -14.68 0.52
N PHE A 154 -0.42 -15.23 1.21
CA PHE A 154 0.11 -16.56 0.86
C PHE A 154 -0.95 -17.65 0.97
N THR A 155 -1.73 -17.71 2.06
CA THR A 155 -2.79 -18.72 2.23
C THR A 155 -3.89 -18.59 1.17
N CYS A 156 -4.17 -17.39 0.66
CA CYS A 156 -5.12 -17.22 -0.44
C CYS A 156 -4.69 -17.92 -1.75
N CYS A 157 -3.40 -18.28 -1.91
CA CYS A 157 -2.92 -19.01 -3.09
C CYS A 157 -3.39 -20.48 -3.14
N SER A 158 -3.87 -21.05 -2.03
CA SER A 158 -4.45 -22.41 -2.02
C SER A 158 -5.95 -22.45 -2.35
N SER A 159 -6.59 -21.27 -2.39
CA SER A 159 -8.04 -21.15 -2.59
C SER A 159 -8.53 -21.92 -3.83
N PRO A 160 -9.68 -22.61 -3.77
CA PRO A 160 -10.24 -23.30 -4.93
C PRO A 160 -10.64 -22.33 -6.05
N HIS A 161 -10.97 -21.08 -5.72
CA HIS A 161 -11.41 -20.08 -6.69
C HIS A 161 -10.23 -19.38 -7.38
N SER A 162 -10.19 -19.47 -8.71
CA SER A 162 -9.13 -18.86 -9.53
C SER A 162 -9.05 -17.33 -9.35
N THR A 163 -10.19 -16.64 -9.22
CA THR A 163 -10.24 -15.19 -9.00
C THR A 163 -9.50 -14.76 -7.73
N THR A 164 -9.71 -15.49 -6.62
CA THR A 164 -9.01 -15.25 -5.36
C THR A 164 -7.51 -15.47 -5.51
N ARG A 165 -7.09 -16.53 -6.22
CA ARG A 165 -5.66 -16.79 -6.47
C ARG A 165 -5.02 -15.71 -7.32
N VAL A 166 -5.67 -15.26 -8.40
CA VAL A 166 -5.18 -14.16 -9.25
C VAL A 166 -4.95 -12.90 -8.42
N LEU A 167 -5.91 -12.53 -7.56
CA LEU A 167 -5.76 -11.39 -6.65
C LEU A 167 -4.61 -11.59 -5.66
N ALA A 168 -4.45 -12.80 -5.11
CA ALA A 168 -3.35 -13.11 -4.20
C ALA A 168 -1.98 -12.94 -4.88
N TYR A 169 -1.79 -13.54 -6.06
CA TYR A 169 -0.56 -13.38 -6.85
C TYR A 169 -0.30 -11.92 -7.24
N TYR A 170 -1.34 -11.18 -7.59
CA TYR A 170 -1.23 -9.75 -7.87
C TYR A 170 -0.79 -8.96 -6.62
N CYS A 171 -1.37 -9.24 -5.45
CA CYS A 171 -0.97 -8.64 -4.18
C CYS A 171 0.50 -8.94 -3.84
N LEU A 172 0.96 -10.19 -4.01
CA LEU A 172 2.37 -10.56 -3.79
C LEU A 172 3.31 -9.82 -4.75
N GLN A 173 2.95 -9.74 -6.04
CA GLN A 173 3.73 -9.01 -7.05
C GLN A 173 3.78 -7.51 -6.73
N ARG A 174 2.66 -6.91 -6.31
CA ARG A 174 2.59 -5.50 -5.90
C ARG A 174 3.45 -5.24 -4.66
N TYR A 175 3.35 -6.10 -3.64
CA TYR A 175 4.17 -6.01 -2.43
C TYR A 175 5.66 -6.12 -2.75
N LEU A 176 6.06 -7.10 -3.58
CA LEU A 176 7.44 -7.25 -4.07
C LEU A 176 7.92 -6.01 -4.83
N GLY A 177 7.07 -5.41 -5.66
CA GLY A 177 7.37 -4.14 -6.33
C GLY A 177 7.63 -3.02 -5.35
N LEU A 178 6.72 -2.81 -4.38
CA LEU A 178 6.82 -1.77 -3.36
C LEU A 178 8.11 -1.91 -2.54
N ILE A 179 8.34 -3.08 -1.92
CA ILE A 179 9.52 -3.33 -1.09
C ILE A 179 10.84 -3.22 -1.86
N THR A 180 10.83 -3.42 -3.19
CA THR A 180 12.00 -3.22 -4.05
C THR A 180 12.19 -1.74 -4.41
N THR A 181 11.11 -1.01 -4.74
CA THR A 181 11.19 0.42 -5.09
C THR A 181 11.61 1.30 -3.91
N LEU A 182 11.27 0.89 -2.68
CA LEU A 182 11.80 1.48 -1.45
C LEU A 182 13.35 1.40 -1.38
N GLN A 183 14.04 0.64 -2.24
CA GLN A 183 15.51 0.59 -2.24
C GLN A 183 16.14 1.84 -2.87
N ALA A 184 15.41 2.49 -3.77
CA ALA A 184 15.92 3.62 -4.54
C ALA A 184 15.67 4.97 -3.85
N SER A 185 14.82 5.02 -2.80
CA SER A 185 14.48 6.25 -2.10
C SER A 185 15.34 6.43 -0.84
N PRO A 186 16.01 7.58 -0.66
CA PRO A 186 16.84 7.87 0.52
C PRO A 186 16.06 8.08 1.84
N ILE A 187 14.72 8.05 1.79
CA ILE A 187 13.82 8.22 2.95
C ILE A 187 13.10 6.89 3.29
N ALA A 188 13.46 5.80 2.62
CA ALA A 188 12.73 4.55 2.73
C ALA A 188 12.84 3.89 4.10
N GLU A 189 11.74 3.26 4.51
CA GLU A 189 11.65 2.37 5.65
C GLU A 189 12.66 1.22 5.50
N ILE A 190 13.75 1.28 6.29
CA ILE A 190 14.78 0.23 6.34
C ILE A 190 14.47 -0.62 7.56
N PHE A 191 14.03 -1.86 7.34
CA PHE A 191 13.93 -2.89 8.36
C PHE A 191 14.81 -4.09 7.97
N GLU A 192 15.32 -4.82 8.96
CA GLU A 192 16.41 -5.79 8.80
C GLU A 192 16.00 -6.99 7.93
N GLU A 193 14.76 -7.45 8.08
CA GLU A 193 14.18 -8.63 7.44
C GLU A 193 13.89 -8.41 5.94
N ARG A 194 13.94 -7.16 5.49
CA ARG A 194 13.56 -6.73 4.15
C ARG A 194 14.25 -7.52 3.04
N THR A 195 15.57 -7.67 3.12
CA THR A 195 16.37 -8.37 2.10
C THR A 195 15.91 -9.81 1.97
N PHE A 196 15.60 -10.45 3.10
CA PHE A 196 15.15 -11.82 3.12
C PHE A 196 13.71 -11.96 2.64
N LEU A 197 12.80 -11.03 2.97
CA LEU A 197 11.45 -11.03 2.39
C LEU A 197 11.47 -10.91 0.87
N ILE A 198 12.33 -10.03 0.33
CA ILE A 198 12.53 -9.92 -1.13
C ILE A 198 12.99 -11.27 -1.69
N TYR A 199 13.91 -11.95 -1.01
CA TYR A 199 14.40 -13.25 -1.43
C TYR A 199 13.29 -14.32 -1.43
N VAL A 200 12.53 -14.45 -0.35
CA VAL A 200 11.40 -15.39 -0.23
C VAL A 200 10.37 -15.16 -1.33
N LEU A 201 9.99 -13.90 -1.57
CA LEU A 201 9.01 -13.55 -2.60
C LEU A 201 9.52 -13.84 -4.01
N LYS A 202 10.80 -13.58 -4.29
CA LYS A 202 11.42 -13.93 -5.57
C LYS A 202 11.51 -15.43 -5.78
N LEU A 203 11.93 -16.18 -4.74
CA LEU A 203 12.01 -17.64 -4.78
C LEU A 203 10.63 -18.24 -5.01
N PHE A 204 9.61 -17.78 -4.27
CA PHE A 204 8.23 -18.19 -4.47
C PHE A 204 7.76 -17.91 -5.90
N ARG A 205 7.98 -16.69 -6.42
CA ARG A 205 7.62 -16.33 -7.79
C ARG A 205 8.29 -17.22 -8.83
N GLN A 206 9.57 -17.55 -8.63
CA GLN A 206 10.34 -18.39 -9.55
C GLN A 206 9.89 -19.86 -9.53
N SER A 207 9.25 -20.28 -8.44
CA SER A 207 8.76 -21.64 -8.25
C SER A 207 7.36 -21.87 -8.81
N VAL A 208 6.64 -20.80 -9.18
CA VAL A 208 5.31 -20.88 -9.82
C VAL A 208 5.48 -21.19 -11.30
N GLU A 209 4.87 -22.27 -11.76
CA GLU A 209 5.00 -22.75 -13.15
C GLU A 209 3.81 -22.34 -14.02
N ILE A 210 2.63 -22.19 -13.41
CA ILE A 210 1.35 -21.96 -14.10
C ILE A 210 0.69 -20.67 -13.59
N GLU A 211 0.02 -19.93 -14.48
CA GLU A 211 -0.76 -18.75 -14.08
C GLU A 211 -1.85 -19.13 -13.07
N ALA A 212 -1.89 -18.39 -11.96
CA ALA A 212 -2.82 -18.66 -10.85
C ALA A 212 -2.81 -20.13 -10.41
N GLN A 213 -1.62 -20.76 -10.40
CA GLN A 213 -1.42 -22.12 -9.91
C GLN A 213 -2.06 -22.27 -8.53
N ARG A 214 -2.83 -23.34 -8.36
CA ARG A 214 -3.34 -23.70 -7.03
C ARG A 214 -2.25 -24.43 -6.28
N LEU A 215 -1.90 -23.93 -5.11
CA LEU A 215 -0.93 -24.56 -4.22
C LEU A 215 -1.64 -25.37 -3.14
N SER A 216 -0.96 -26.37 -2.56
CA SER A 216 -1.48 -27.05 -1.38
C SER A 216 -1.48 -26.10 -0.18
N ASN A 217 -2.39 -26.34 0.76
CA ASN A 217 -2.45 -25.58 2.00
C ASN A 217 -1.12 -25.68 2.76
N ILE A 218 -0.46 -26.84 2.71
CA ILE A 218 0.86 -27.05 3.35
C ILE A 218 1.92 -26.09 2.78
N ILE A 219 2.00 -25.94 1.45
CA ILE A 219 2.96 -25.01 0.82
C ILE A 219 2.65 -23.57 1.22
N THR A 220 1.40 -23.14 1.13
CA THR A 220 1.05 -21.75 1.45
C THR A 220 1.27 -21.41 2.93
N HIS A 221 0.95 -22.35 3.83
CA HIS A 221 1.23 -22.20 5.26
C HIS A 221 2.72 -22.19 5.57
N PHE A 222 3.54 -22.95 4.84
CA PHE A 222 4.99 -22.93 4.99
C PHE A 222 5.55 -21.52 4.74
N PHE A 223 5.15 -20.89 3.64
CA PHE A 223 5.58 -19.52 3.34
C PHE A 223 4.99 -18.50 4.31
N ALA A 224 3.73 -18.64 4.71
CA ALA A 224 3.09 -17.80 5.71
C ALA A 224 3.87 -17.81 7.04
N ARG A 225 4.23 -19.00 7.55
CA ARG A 225 5.04 -19.15 8.76
C ARG A 225 6.49 -18.74 8.56
N THR A 226 7.05 -18.88 7.37
CA THR A 226 8.39 -18.37 7.06
C THR A 226 8.43 -16.85 7.22
N VAL A 227 7.39 -16.13 6.75
CA VAL A 227 7.31 -14.67 6.96
C VAL A 227 7.29 -14.33 8.45
N ASP A 228 6.47 -15.03 9.24
CA ASP A 228 6.37 -14.81 10.68
C ASP A 228 7.68 -15.11 11.43
N LEU A 229 8.37 -16.20 11.06
CA LEU A 229 9.68 -16.57 11.61
C LEU A 229 10.74 -15.51 11.39
N LEU A 230 10.68 -14.75 10.30
CA LEU A 230 11.67 -13.72 10.01
C LEU A 230 11.63 -12.57 11.00
N PHE A 231 10.43 -12.15 11.39
CA PHE A 231 10.25 -11.09 12.39
C PHE A 231 10.54 -11.55 13.82
N HIS A 232 10.65 -12.87 14.04
CA HIS A 232 10.96 -13.48 15.32
C HIS A 232 12.26 -14.31 15.26
N ALA A 233 13.18 -13.95 14.34
CA ALA A 233 14.35 -14.77 14.00
C ALA A 233 15.30 -15.03 15.19
N GLY A 234 15.32 -14.15 16.18
CA GLY A 234 16.14 -14.30 17.40
C GLY A 234 15.51 -15.17 18.48
N GLU A 235 14.21 -15.46 18.41
CA GLU A 235 13.49 -16.23 19.43
C GLU A 235 13.36 -17.71 19.05
N ASN A 236 13.28 -17.99 17.75
CA ASN A 236 12.98 -19.33 17.26
C ASN A 236 14.21 -19.98 16.61
N PRO A 237 14.75 -21.08 17.18
CA PRO A 237 15.96 -21.74 16.68
C PRO A 237 15.80 -22.36 15.28
N ILE A 238 14.55 -22.58 14.84
CA ILE A 238 14.23 -23.14 13.52
C ILE A 238 14.52 -22.15 12.39
N THR A 239 14.59 -20.85 12.70
CA THR A 239 14.78 -19.79 11.70
C THR A 239 16.02 -20.03 10.84
N ASN A 240 17.14 -20.42 11.45
CA ASN A 240 18.38 -20.71 10.74
C ASN A 240 18.26 -21.91 9.80
N ALA A 241 17.54 -22.96 10.20
CA ALA A 241 17.32 -24.14 9.37
C ALA A 241 16.50 -23.81 8.13
N ILE A 242 15.46 -22.97 8.28
CA ILE A 242 14.58 -22.52 7.19
C ILE A 242 15.31 -21.54 6.27
N ILE A 243 16.04 -20.56 6.81
CA ILE A 243 16.86 -19.63 6.03
C ILE A 243 17.88 -20.40 5.19
N ALA A 244 18.61 -21.35 5.80
CA ALA A 244 19.58 -22.17 5.10
C ALA A 244 18.94 -22.97 3.97
N PHE A 245 17.77 -23.57 4.20
CA PHE A 245 17.02 -24.26 3.16
C PHE A 245 16.69 -23.36 1.98
N LEU A 246 16.09 -22.20 2.26
CA LEU A 246 15.65 -21.28 1.23
C LEU A 246 16.85 -20.86 0.38
N CYS A 247 17.96 -20.46 1.02
CA CYS A 247 19.21 -20.08 0.35
C CYS A 247 19.86 -21.19 -0.48
N LEU A 248 19.65 -22.46 -0.13
CA LEU A 248 20.26 -23.61 -0.81
C LEU A 248 19.56 -23.98 -2.13
N LYS A 249 18.31 -23.56 -2.33
CA LYS A 249 17.52 -23.99 -3.50
C LYS A 249 17.22 -22.82 -4.45
N PRO A 250 17.43 -22.97 -5.76
CA PRO A 250 17.07 -21.94 -6.74
C PRO A 250 15.55 -21.86 -6.97
N VAL A 251 14.82 -22.94 -6.69
CA VAL A 251 13.35 -23.07 -6.77
C VAL A 251 12.86 -24.05 -5.69
N VAL A 252 11.60 -23.88 -5.28
CA VAL A 252 10.91 -24.76 -4.33
C VAL A 252 9.96 -25.67 -5.11
N ASP A 253 10.06 -26.98 -4.87
CA ASP A 253 9.10 -27.94 -5.42
C ASP A 253 7.79 -27.86 -4.62
N PHE A 254 6.70 -27.45 -5.28
CA PHE A 254 5.38 -27.34 -4.67
C PHE A 254 4.62 -28.66 -4.55
N ASN A 255 5.14 -29.76 -5.11
CA ASN A 255 4.51 -31.07 -5.01
C ASN A 255 4.85 -31.79 -3.71
N ASN A 256 5.94 -31.39 -3.05
CA ASN A 256 6.45 -32.02 -1.84
C ASN A 256 6.52 -31.01 -0.69
N VAL A 257 6.37 -31.49 0.54
CA VAL A 257 6.50 -30.63 1.72
C VAL A 257 7.95 -30.13 1.85
N PRO A 258 8.19 -28.81 1.90
CA PRO A 258 9.52 -28.22 2.03
C PRO A 258 10.25 -28.73 3.27
N GLU A 259 11.51 -29.17 3.08
CA GLU A 259 12.41 -29.70 4.13
C GLU A 259 11.86 -30.81 5.03
N PHE A 260 10.80 -31.51 4.60
CA PHE A 260 10.12 -32.49 5.44
C PHE A 260 11.08 -33.52 6.06
N TYR A 261 11.90 -34.18 5.25
CA TYR A 261 12.81 -35.22 5.73
C TYR A 261 13.90 -34.67 6.65
N LYS A 262 14.43 -33.48 6.34
CA LYS A 262 15.52 -32.88 7.10
C LYS A 262 15.05 -32.43 8.48
N LEU A 263 13.89 -31.80 8.57
CA LEU A 263 13.33 -31.33 9.84
C LEU A 263 12.77 -32.50 10.68
N LEU A 264 12.13 -33.48 10.03
CA LEU A 264 11.59 -34.66 10.72
C LEU A 264 12.70 -35.51 11.36
N PHE A 265 13.86 -35.63 10.69
CA PHE A 265 15.04 -36.35 11.17
C PHE A 265 16.21 -35.40 11.43
N SER A 266 15.92 -34.27 12.07
CA SER A 266 16.94 -33.27 12.38
C SER A 266 18.11 -33.90 13.13
N SER A 267 19.31 -33.60 12.65
CA SER A 267 20.58 -33.98 13.28
C SER A 267 21.11 -32.90 14.23
N SER A 268 20.31 -31.85 14.50
CA SER A 268 20.68 -30.76 15.41
C SER A 268 20.81 -31.27 16.84
N THR A 269 21.98 -31.07 17.46
CA THR A 269 22.25 -31.57 18.81
C THR A 269 21.36 -30.92 19.88
N GLU A 270 20.95 -29.67 19.64
CA GLU A 270 20.18 -28.88 20.60
C GLU A 270 18.71 -28.78 20.17
N HIS A 271 18.44 -28.52 18.88
CA HIS A 271 17.11 -28.11 18.41
C HIS A 271 16.33 -29.18 17.63
N HIS A 272 16.84 -30.43 17.55
CA HIS A 272 16.17 -31.52 16.82
C HIS A 272 14.67 -31.69 17.13
N LYS A 273 14.28 -31.56 18.40
CA LYS A 273 12.87 -31.70 18.82
C LYS A 273 12.01 -30.54 18.36
N GLU A 274 12.54 -29.32 18.40
CA GLU A 274 11.81 -28.12 17.98
C GLU A 274 11.60 -28.17 16.47
N GLU A 275 12.65 -28.48 15.70
CA GLU A 275 12.58 -28.66 14.25
C GLU A 275 11.58 -29.75 13.85
N GLN A 276 11.62 -30.91 14.51
CA GLN A 276 10.66 -32.00 14.28
C GLN A 276 9.23 -31.57 14.63
N ASN A 277 9.04 -30.92 15.78
CA ASN A 277 7.70 -30.48 16.19
C ASN A 277 7.14 -29.41 15.25
N TRP A 278 7.97 -28.48 14.77
CA TRP A 278 7.53 -27.43 13.85
C TRP A 278 7.00 -27.97 12.53
N ILE A 279 7.70 -28.93 11.93
CA ILE A 279 7.24 -29.52 10.66
C ILE A 279 5.98 -30.37 10.86
N LEU A 280 5.87 -31.10 11.97
CA LEU A 280 4.67 -31.86 12.30
C LEU A 280 3.47 -30.95 12.59
N MET A 281 3.69 -29.86 13.32
CA MET A 281 2.68 -28.84 13.60
C MET A 281 2.18 -28.20 12.30
N LEU A 282 3.09 -27.77 11.42
CA LEU A 282 2.76 -27.22 10.10
C LEU A 282 1.84 -28.14 9.32
N ILE A 283 2.22 -29.42 9.20
CA ILE A 283 1.42 -30.41 8.46
C ILE A 283 0.07 -30.64 9.15
N SER A 284 0.05 -30.74 10.48
CA SER A 284 -1.18 -31.01 11.23
C SER A 284 -2.25 -29.92 11.09
N GLU A 285 -1.83 -28.66 10.93
CA GLU A 285 -2.74 -27.52 10.77
C GLU A 285 -3.11 -27.26 9.30
N ALA A 286 -2.25 -27.64 8.36
CA ALA A 286 -2.44 -27.34 6.95
C ALA A 286 -3.08 -28.49 6.14
N LEU A 287 -3.36 -29.65 6.75
CA LEU A 287 -4.08 -30.76 6.10
C LEU A 287 -5.58 -30.52 6.14
N ILE A 288 -6.12 -29.89 5.09
CA ILE A 288 -7.54 -29.53 4.99
C ILE A 288 -8.21 -30.28 3.83
N GLU A 289 -7.58 -30.33 2.67
CA GLU A 289 -8.19 -30.81 1.42
C GLU A 289 -7.47 -32.05 0.86
N PRO A 290 -8.14 -32.89 0.04
CA PRO A 290 -7.55 -34.10 -0.58
C PRO A 290 -6.20 -33.86 -1.27
N MET A 291 -6.01 -32.68 -1.87
CA MET A 291 -4.76 -32.29 -2.55
C MET A 291 -3.56 -32.19 -1.59
N ASP A 292 -3.80 -31.94 -0.30
CA ASP A 292 -2.76 -31.80 0.72
C ASP A 292 -2.19 -33.17 1.16
N TYR A 293 -2.90 -34.28 0.87
CA TYR A 293 -2.57 -35.63 1.32
C TYR A 293 -1.58 -36.38 0.44
N ASN A 294 -0.99 -35.76 -0.58
CA ASN A 294 0.07 -36.39 -1.39
C ASN A 294 1.40 -36.58 -0.62
N LEU A 295 1.29 -36.84 0.68
CA LEU A 295 2.38 -37.16 1.58
C LEU A 295 2.73 -38.63 1.40
N ASN A 296 3.71 -38.90 0.54
CA ASN A 296 4.50 -40.14 0.58
C ASN A 296 5.06 -40.43 2.00
N GLY A 297 5.05 -39.43 2.89
CA GLY A 297 5.43 -39.50 4.30
C GLY A 297 4.43 -40.15 5.26
N LEU A 298 3.19 -40.53 4.91
CA LEU A 298 2.26 -41.09 5.91
C LEU A 298 2.75 -42.39 6.56
N LYS A 299 3.32 -43.30 5.76
CA LYS A 299 3.95 -44.54 6.27
C LYS A 299 5.17 -44.24 7.15
N LEU A 300 5.91 -43.18 6.81
CA LEU A 300 7.05 -42.71 7.59
C LEU A 300 6.60 -42.17 8.95
N LEU A 301 5.53 -41.37 8.98
CA LEU A 301 4.96 -40.83 10.23
C LEU A 301 4.48 -41.95 11.16
N GLN A 302 3.89 -43.03 10.61
CA GLN A 302 3.53 -44.21 11.40
C GLN A 302 4.75 -44.89 12.03
N GLY A 303 5.84 -45.05 11.27
CA GLY A 303 7.10 -45.58 11.80
C GLY A 303 7.69 -44.69 12.90
N VAL A 304 7.76 -43.38 12.64
CA VAL A 304 8.29 -42.37 13.57
C VAL A 304 7.48 -42.30 14.86
N PHE A 305 6.16 -42.47 14.80
CA PHE A 305 5.27 -42.53 15.97
C PHE A 305 5.67 -43.61 16.97
N THR A 306 6.12 -44.78 16.49
CA THR A 306 6.54 -45.90 17.33
C THR A 306 7.99 -45.77 17.85
N SER A 307 8.76 -44.85 17.29
CA SER A 307 10.17 -44.67 17.66
C SER A 307 10.33 -43.98 19.02
N SER A 308 11.48 -44.22 19.65
CA SER A 308 11.92 -43.49 20.85
C SER A 308 12.36 -42.05 20.57
N MET A 309 12.40 -41.64 19.29
CA MET A 309 12.85 -40.32 18.86
C MET A 309 11.75 -39.25 18.99
N THR A 310 10.48 -39.65 19.18
CA THR A 310 9.34 -38.72 19.29
C THR A 310 8.95 -38.45 20.73
N ASP A 311 8.70 -37.19 21.04
CA ASP A 311 8.10 -36.76 22.30
C ASP A 311 6.56 -36.82 22.24
N GLN A 312 5.92 -36.58 23.39
CA GLN A 312 4.46 -36.63 23.50
C GLN A 312 3.78 -35.58 22.61
N THR A 313 4.41 -34.42 22.39
CA THR A 313 3.87 -33.34 21.55
C THR A 313 3.89 -33.74 20.09
N SER A 314 5.03 -34.21 19.58
CA SER A 314 5.16 -34.72 18.21
C SER A 314 4.18 -35.86 17.94
N ARG A 315 3.99 -36.79 18.89
CA ARG A 315 2.99 -37.87 18.79
C ARG A 315 1.56 -37.35 18.67
N LYS A 316 1.20 -36.29 19.41
CA LYS A 316 -0.12 -35.65 19.27
C LYS A 316 -0.31 -35.05 17.88
N HIS A 317 0.70 -34.38 17.33
CA HIS A 317 0.63 -33.86 15.96
C HIS A 317 0.51 -34.98 14.93
N ILE A 318 1.28 -36.07 15.07
CA ILE A 318 1.16 -37.24 14.18
C ILE A 318 -0.25 -37.85 14.24
N LEU A 319 -0.82 -38.01 15.44
CA LEU A 319 -2.20 -38.50 15.57
C LEU A 319 -3.22 -37.54 14.96
N SER A 320 -3.02 -36.23 15.10
CA SER A 320 -3.87 -35.22 14.47
C SER A 320 -3.80 -35.32 12.95
N ILE A 321 -2.59 -35.47 12.39
CA ILE A 321 -2.37 -35.69 10.95
C ILE A 321 -3.11 -36.93 10.48
N LEU A 322 -2.91 -38.07 11.14
CA LEU A 322 -3.56 -39.34 10.78
C LEU A 322 -5.08 -39.24 10.89
N LYS A 323 -5.60 -38.54 11.91
CA LYS A 323 -7.02 -38.29 12.06
C LYS A 323 -7.58 -37.46 10.91
N SER A 324 -6.92 -36.35 10.54
CA SER A 324 -7.34 -35.53 9.40
C SER A 324 -7.37 -36.35 8.10
N CYS A 325 -6.36 -37.22 7.88
CA CYS A 325 -6.32 -38.14 6.73
C CYS A 325 -7.54 -39.06 6.64
N VAL A 326 -8.05 -39.54 7.76
CA VAL A 326 -9.21 -40.44 7.80
C VAL A 326 -10.53 -39.68 7.65
N GLN A 327 -10.57 -38.41 8.07
CA GLN A 327 -11.79 -37.60 8.07
C GLN A 327 -12.10 -36.94 6.73
N VAL A 328 -11.12 -36.85 5.83
CA VAL A 328 -11.36 -36.30 4.49
C VAL A 328 -12.07 -37.35 3.64
N GLU A 329 -13.34 -37.08 3.36
CA GLU A 329 -14.16 -37.91 2.48
C GLU A 329 -13.54 -37.95 1.08
N GLY A 330 -13.05 -39.13 0.66
CA GLY A 330 -12.58 -39.37 -0.71
C GLY A 330 -11.19 -39.96 -0.86
N ILE A 331 -10.83 -40.97 -0.06
CA ILE A 331 -9.85 -42.00 -0.50
C ILE A 331 -10.62 -43.14 -1.15
#